data_AF-A0AA90QA79-F1
#
_entry.id   AF-A0AA90QA79-F1
#
_cell.length_a   1.000
_cell.length_b   1.000
_cell.length_c   1.000
_cell.angle_alpha   90.00
_cell.angle_beta   90.00
_cell.angle_gamma   90.00
#
_symmetry.space_group_name_H-M   'P 1'
#
loop_
_entity.id
_entity.type
_entity.pdbx_description
1 polymer ?
#
loop_
_entity_poly.entity_id
_entity_poly.type
_entity_poly.pdbx_seq_one_letter_code
_entity_poly.pdbx_strand_id
1 'polypeptide(L)'
;MKAAGELPDLLVLHHGQVRQPVPAVLQVLGAFCDDGTGGAIAAAVAVDGRHGYLDASGDWVVEPTLKDARSFGSDGLARFCDQGLWGYRNLKGEVIIAAQYGKAEAFNFGLAAVMIGERRWRYIDTSGQFAFDGFLRHAGPFSAVGLAVARGSTYKCGYIDRTGAWAIAPRFERPAPFSPLGVAPATENGELYGLINQQGEWVLQPCYSQIDAFNDDGLAYFRVDWNHEGYLDAAGIPVISDMHHLSRTMRSGIVVETSRSYLTASGPLVFDAALNWCDDFNTHGFALARALDPAQGPVWGIARPDASFAIAPADMLEPLTDKDHNIAAPPVGTPLLAFLARDGSIAMLDRDARVAYRLRAHTGPQGSYAALYDDADRLLWQGPPCAALQLPQPYFCASPDALLAELRTVDELVDYAESMVAATEAKLHNIGALLLAVENGESEPDDAYAYNTGNDDVFNHDDDLDAGGRLAKSLHTRRRIFRSYLDEGENMSFEFLNDERYEMMKTVHARCVERLTAHFGPPSLDPDYAGAAAPPDTQAWGIGQLWLGIWADSEYGDGDSWHHIWLVCTPSRQALDTALASHRAP
;
A
#
# COMPACT_ATOMS: atom_id res chain seq x y z
N MET A 1 -4.96 -8.35 -15.32
CA MET A 1 -5.36 -9.57 -16.07
C MET A 1 -4.54 -9.64 -17.36
N LYS A 2 -3.40 -10.34 -17.37
CA LYS A 2 -2.56 -10.59 -18.55
C LYS A 2 -1.94 -11.99 -18.47
N ALA A 3 -1.28 -12.43 -19.54
CA ALA A 3 -0.45 -13.64 -19.51
C ALA A 3 0.75 -13.44 -18.57
N ALA A 4 1.23 -14.52 -17.95
CA ALA A 4 2.37 -14.47 -17.05
C ALA A 4 3.64 -13.99 -17.80
N GLY A 5 4.29 -12.93 -17.28
CA GLY A 5 5.55 -12.39 -17.82
C GLY A 5 5.42 -11.25 -18.83
N GLU A 6 4.21 -10.76 -19.13
CA GLU A 6 4.02 -9.58 -19.98
C GLU A 6 4.03 -8.27 -19.17
N LEU A 7 4.69 -7.22 -19.71
CA LEU A 7 4.62 -5.87 -19.14
C LEU A 7 3.17 -5.34 -19.23
N PRO A 8 2.69 -4.58 -18.23
CA PRO A 8 1.36 -3.98 -18.28
C PRO A 8 1.30 -2.95 -19.41
N ASP A 9 0.23 -3.00 -20.21
CA ASP A 9 -0.09 -1.96 -21.18
C ASP A 9 -1.32 -1.22 -20.66
N LEU A 10 -1.29 0.11 -20.75
CA LEU A 10 -2.39 0.95 -20.33
C LEU A 10 -3.45 1.06 -21.44
N LEU A 11 -4.72 0.91 -21.06
CA LEU A 11 -5.86 1.21 -21.93
C LEU A 11 -6.30 2.65 -21.68
N VAL A 12 -6.43 3.44 -22.74
CA VAL A 12 -6.93 4.81 -22.68
C VAL A 12 -8.41 4.78 -23.01
N LEU A 13 -9.24 5.30 -22.10
CA LEU A 13 -10.68 5.44 -22.27
C LEU A 13 -11.06 6.90 -22.46
N HIS A 14 -11.67 7.21 -23.59
CA HIS A 14 -12.09 8.57 -23.92
C HIS A 14 -13.41 8.54 -24.70
N HIS A 15 -14.42 9.25 -24.18
CA HIS A 15 -15.78 9.29 -24.75
C HIS A 15 -16.37 7.91 -25.11
N GLY A 16 -16.18 6.92 -24.22
CA GLY A 16 -16.69 5.56 -24.42
C GLY A 16 -15.97 4.77 -25.52
N GLN A 17 -14.83 5.26 -26.00
CA GLN A 17 -13.93 4.53 -26.88
C GLN A 17 -12.69 4.13 -26.10
N VAL A 18 -12.29 2.88 -26.27
CA VAL A 18 -11.04 2.36 -25.69
C VAL A 18 -10.00 2.31 -26.80
N ARG A 19 -8.82 2.83 -26.52
CA ARG A 19 -7.63 2.65 -27.35
C ARG A 19 -6.50 2.04 -26.55
N GLN A 20 -5.73 1.19 -27.24
CA GLN A 20 -4.44 0.74 -26.77
C GLN A 20 -3.38 1.55 -27.53
N PRO A 21 -2.64 2.45 -26.87
CA PRO A 21 -1.62 3.26 -27.52
C PRO A 21 -0.56 2.40 -28.22
N VAL A 22 -0.02 2.90 -29.34
CA VAL A 22 1.09 2.27 -30.08
C VAL A 22 2.16 3.35 -30.36
N PRO A 23 3.38 3.23 -29.82
CA PRO A 23 3.87 2.18 -28.92
C PRO A 23 3.10 2.07 -27.59
N ALA A 24 3.13 0.89 -26.96
CA ALA A 24 2.39 0.64 -25.73
C ALA A 24 2.86 1.53 -24.57
N VAL A 25 1.90 2.08 -23.84
CA VAL A 25 2.13 2.95 -22.67
C VAL A 25 2.24 2.10 -21.41
N LEU A 26 3.31 2.31 -20.65
CA LEU A 26 3.50 1.76 -19.32
C LEU A 26 2.78 2.61 -18.26
N GLN A 27 2.91 3.95 -18.35
CA GLN A 27 2.38 4.87 -17.35
C GLN A 27 2.13 6.26 -17.93
N VAL A 28 1.03 6.90 -17.50
CA VAL A 28 0.78 8.34 -17.71
C VAL A 28 1.33 9.12 -16.52
N LEU A 29 2.06 10.21 -16.79
CA LEU A 29 2.75 11.04 -15.82
C LEU A 29 1.95 12.32 -15.51
N GLY A 30 1.22 12.29 -14.40
CA GLY A 30 0.37 13.41 -13.98
C GLY A 30 -1.03 13.35 -14.59
N ALA A 31 -1.81 14.41 -14.37
CA ALA A 31 -3.13 14.54 -14.97
C ALA A 31 -3.03 15.00 -16.43
N PHE A 32 -4.04 14.64 -17.23
CA PHE A 32 -4.23 15.26 -18.54
C PHE A 32 -4.52 16.75 -18.37
N CYS A 33 -3.86 17.57 -19.20
CA CYS A 33 -4.03 19.01 -19.26
C CYS A 33 -4.86 19.37 -20.49
N ASP A 34 -5.74 20.37 -20.39
CA ASP A 34 -6.43 20.96 -21.55
C ASP A 34 -5.40 21.40 -22.60
N ASP A 35 -5.60 21.01 -23.86
CA ASP A 35 -4.68 21.31 -24.97
C ASP A 35 -4.88 22.71 -25.59
N GLY A 36 -5.85 23.48 -25.09
CA GLY A 36 -6.24 24.80 -25.59
C GLY A 36 -7.14 24.77 -26.82
N THR A 37 -7.52 23.59 -27.31
CA THR A 37 -8.36 23.36 -28.48
C THR A 37 -9.56 22.45 -28.20
N GLY A 38 -9.82 22.13 -26.92
CA GLY A 38 -10.92 21.29 -26.48
C GLY A 38 -10.57 19.80 -26.38
N GLY A 39 -9.29 19.44 -26.49
CA GLY A 39 -8.76 18.11 -26.16
C GLY A 39 -7.90 18.17 -24.90
N ALA A 40 -7.19 17.07 -24.62
CA ALA A 40 -6.26 17.03 -23.49
C ALA A 40 -4.98 16.24 -23.83
N ILE A 41 -3.89 16.55 -23.12
CA ILE A 41 -2.56 15.97 -23.35
C ILE A 41 -1.84 15.70 -22.02
N ALA A 42 -1.08 14.61 -21.95
CA ALA A 42 -0.27 14.24 -20.80
C ALA A 42 1.12 13.74 -21.22
N ALA A 43 2.11 13.87 -20.34
CA ALA A 43 3.37 13.15 -20.49
C ALA A 43 3.14 11.67 -20.19
N ALA A 44 3.84 10.77 -20.88
CA ALA A 44 3.71 9.33 -20.68
C ALA A 44 5.04 8.60 -20.91
N VAL A 45 5.14 7.41 -20.33
CA VAL A 45 6.26 6.47 -20.47
C VAL A 45 5.78 5.27 -21.28
N ALA A 46 6.52 4.93 -22.34
CA ALA A 46 6.30 3.69 -23.08
C ALA A 46 6.92 2.49 -22.34
N VAL A 47 6.52 1.27 -22.72
CA VAL A 47 7.03 0.01 -22.12
C VAL A 47 8.54 -0.19 -22.26
N ASP A 48 9.19 0.50 -23.20
CA ASP A 48 10.66 0.49 -23.36
C ASP A 48 11.38 1.53 -22.46
N GLY A 49 10.62 2.26 -21.63
CA GLY A 49 11.11 3.28 -20.71
C GLY A 49 11.35 4.65 -21.34
N ARG A 50 11.05 4.84 -22.64
CA ARG A 50 11.14 6.14 -23.30
C ARG A 50 9.92 7.00 -23.03
N HIS A 51 10.14 8.31 -23.06
CA HIS A 51 9.11 9.30 -22.73
C HIS A 51 8.59 10.00 -23.97
N GLY A 52 7.30 10.34 -23.95
CA GLY A 52 6.62 11.10 -24.99
C GLY A 52 5.43 11.88 -24.41
N TYR A 53 4.57 12.37 -25.29
CA TYR A 53 3.32 13.04 -24.93
C TYR A 53 2.16 12.43 -25.70
N LEU A 54 1.07 12.16 -24.99
CA LEU A 54 -0.10 11.43 -25.46
C LEU A 54 -1.35 12.28 -25.28
N ASP A 55 -2.22 12.29 -26.28
CA ASP A 55 -3.52 12.94 -26.19
C ASP A 55 -4.55 12.08 -25.43
N ALA A 56 -5.69 12.68 -25.11
CA ALA A 56 -6.78 12.01 -24.41
C ALA A 56 -7.33 10.78 -25.14
N SER A 57 -7.18 10.70 -26.46
CA SER A 57 -7.63 9.56 -27.26
C SER A 57 -6.65 8.39 -27.20
N GLY A 58 -5.44 8.59 -26.66
CA GLY A 58 -4.40 7.58 -26.58
C GLY A 58 -3.41 7.61 -27.73
N ASP A 59 -3.43 8.65 -28.57
CA ASP A 59 -2.50 8.81 -29.68
C ASP A 59 -1.26 9.62 -29.22
N TRP A 60 -0.06 9.22 -29.65
CA TRP A 60 1.17 9.94 -29.33
C TRP A 60 1.27 11.23 -30.14
N VAL A 61 1.04 12.36 -29.48
CA VAL A 61 1.33 13.70 -30.03
C VAL A 61 2.85 13.89 -30.22
N VAL A 62 3.62 13.32 -29.30
CA VAL A 62 5.08 13.21 -29.39
C VAL A 62 5.46 11.77 -29.12
N GLU A 63 6.01 11.11 -30.14
CA GLU A 63 6.50 9.73 -30.06
C GLU A 63 7.47 9.52 -28.88
N PRO A 64 7.42 8.35 -28.21
CA PRO A 64 8.22 8.07 -27.03
C PRO A 64 9.69 7.83 -27.41
N THR A 65 10.41 8.92 -27.64
CA THR A 65 11.83 8.93 -28.06
C THR A 65 12.70 9.68 -27.05
N LEU A 66 12.08 10.40 -26.12
CA LEU A 66 12.73 11.28 -25.15
C LEU A 66 13.33 10.46 -24.02
N LYS A 67 14.38 11.01 -23.39
CA LYS A 67 14.98 10.40 -22.19
C LYS A 67 14.10 10.63 -20.95
N ASP A 68 13.48 11.79 -20.85
CA ASP A 68 12.58 12.19 -19.75
C ASP A 68 11.53 13.19 -20.28
N ALA A 69 10.33 13.18 -19.72
CA ALA A 69 9.28 14.16 -19.98
C ALA A 69 8.46 14.38 -18.70
N ARG A 70 7.96 15.60 -18.51
CA ARG A 70 7.18 15.96 -17.31
C ARG A 70 5.87 16.61 -17.72
N SER A 71 4.92 16.66 -16.78
CA SER A 71 3.61 17.29 -16.95
C SER A 71 3.72 18.77 -17.30
N PHE A 72 2.68 19.32 -17.93
CA PHE A 72 2.62 20.73 -18.28
C PHE A 72 2.49 21.58 -17.03
N GLY A 73 3.24 22.69 -16.98
CA GLY A 73 3.04 23.73 -15.98
C GLY A 73 1.78 24.55 -16.27
N SER A 74 1.47 25.51 -15.40
CA SER A 74 0.29 26.39 -15.53
C SER A 74 0.30 27.24 -16.81
N ASP A 75 1.45 27.39 -17.45
CA ASP A 75 1.63 28.15 -18.69
C ASP A 75 1.55 27.30 -19.97
N GLY A 76 1.13 26.02 -19.87
CA GLY A 76 1.00 25.14 -21.04
C GLY A 76 2.33 24.71 -21.66
N LEU A 77 3.44 24.83 -20.91
CA LEU A 77 4.75 24.35 -21.30
C LEU A 77 5.20 23.19 -20.41
N ALA A 78 5.70 22.13 -21.04
CA ALA A 78 6.24 20.95 -20.37
C ALA A 78 7.74 20.83 -20.63
N ARG A 79 8.51 20.52 -19.59
CA ARG A 79 9.94 20.25 -19.71
C ARG A 79 10.16 18.83 -20.25
N PHE A 80 11.07 18.70 -21.20
CA PHE A 80 11.50 17.42 -21.76
C PHE A 80 13.02 17.31 -21.71
N CYS A 81 13.54 16.09 -21.63
CA CYS A 81 14.95 15.78 -21.66
C CYS A 81 15.29 15.00 -22.93
N ASP A 82 16.18 15.57 -23.73
CA ASP A 82 16.75 14.93 -24.90
C ASP A 82 18.27 14.94 -24.81
N GLN A 83 18.89 13.80 -25.08
CA GLN A 83 20.34 13.57 -24.95
C GLN A 83 20.95 14.04 -23.60
N GLY A 84 20.15 14.05 -22.53
CA GLY A 84 20.60 14.47 -21.19
C GLY A 84 20.49 15.97 -20.90
N LEU A 85 19.94 16.76 -21.83
CA LEU A 85 19.68 18.19 -21.66
C LEU A 85 18.17 18.46 -21.66
N TRP A 86 17.76 19.45 -20.89
CA TRP A 86 16.37 19.86 -20.75
C TRP A 86 16.01 21.02 -21.68
N GLY A 87 14.82 20.93 -22.27
CA GLY A 87 14.15 21.98 -23.05
C GLY A 87 12.66 22.00 -22.73
N TYR A 88 11.86 22.75 -23.51
CA TYR A 88 10.43 22.90 -23.29
C TYR A 88 9.61 22.74 -24.57
N ARG A 89 8.46 22.08 -24.43
CA ARG A 89 7.45 21.88 -25.48
C ARG A 89 6.11 22.46 -25.06
N ASN A 90 5.32 22.89 -26.04
CA ASN A 90 3.94 23.32 -25.81
C ASN A 90 2.95 22.15 -25.86
N LEU A 91 1.67 22.45 -25.64
CA LEU A 91 0.55 21.49 -25.68
C LEU A 91 0.35 20.79 -27.03
N LYS A 92 0.94 21.31 -28.12
CA LYS A 92 0.94 20.68 -29.45
C LYS A 92 2.15 19.77 -29.67
N GLY A 93 2.99 19.59 -28.64
CA GLY A 93 4.24 18.85 -28.73
C GLY A 93 5.38 19.59 -29.45
N GLU A 94 5.19 20.85 -29.86
CA GLU A 94 6.19 21.64 -30.57
C GLU A 94 7.29 22.09 -29.61
N VAL A 95 8.55 22.00 -30.03
CA VAL A 95 9.69 22.50 -29.24
C VAL A 95 9.69 24.02 -29.27
N ILE A 96 9.39 24.65 -28.14
CA ILE A 96 9.47 26.11 -27.98
C ILE A 96 10.87 26.52 -27.57
N ILE A 97 11.50 25.72 -26.71
CA ILE A 97 12.85 25.96 -26.20
C ILE A 97 13.66 24.68 -26.38
N ALA A 98 14.70 24.75 -27.21
CA ALA A 98 15.55 23.60 -27.50
C ALA A 98 16.20 23.04 -26.22
N ALA A 99 16.46 21.73 -26.22
CA ALA A 99 17.17 21.08 -25.13
C ALA A 99 18.60 21.59 -25.03
N GLN A 100 18.87 22.40 -24.00
CA GLN A 100 20.18 23.05 -23.81
C GLN A 100 20.58 23.25 -22.34
N TYR A 101 19.69 22.93 -21.39
CA TYR A 101 19.94 23.17 -19.97
C TYR A 101 20.27 21.88 -19.23
N GLY A 102 21.17 21.95 -18.23
CA GLY A 102 21.50 20.77 -17.43
C GLY A 102 20.35 20.31 -16.52
N LYS A 103 19.51 21.26 -16.09
CA LYS A 103 18.25 21.05 -15.34
C LYS A 103 17.26 22.15 -15.67
N ALA A 104 15.98 21.86 -15.52
CA ALA A 104 14.87 22.76 -15.81
C ALA A 104 13.73 22.55 -14.80
N GLU A 105 13.19 23.64 -14.26
CA GLU A 105 11.96 23.65 -13.48
C GLU A 105 10.72 23.89 -14.35
N ALA A 106 9.54 23.54 -13.85
CA ALA A 106 8.29 23.80 -14.56
C ALA A 106 8.04 25.30 -14.72
N PHE A 107 7.46 25.71 -15.85
CA PHE A 107 6.94 27.06 -16.01
C PHE A 107 5.79 27.29 -15.05
N ASN A 108 5.90 28.36 -14.27
CA ASN A 108 4.84 28.81 -13.39
C ASN A 108 4.71 30.32 -13.51
N PHE A 109 3.51 30.78 -13.84
CA PHE A 109 3.19 32.19 -14.05
C PHE A 109 4.17 32.84 -15.06
N GLY A 110 4.56 32.15 -16.12
CA GLY A 110 5.33 32.68 -17.24
C GLY A 110 6.85 32.67 -17.06
N LEU A 111 7.37 32.13 -15.95
CA LEU A 111 8.81 32.02 -15.70
C LEU A 111 9.19 30.59 -15.28
N ALA A 112 10.38 30.15 -15.69
CA ALA A 112 10.96 28.88 -15.26
C ALA A 112 12.43 29.02 -14.87
N ALA A 113 12.86 28.30 -13.84
CA ALA A 113 14.27 28.23 -13.45
C ALA A 113 15.00 27.17 -14.29
N VAL A 114 16.14 27.53 -14.85
CA VAL A 114 17.01 26.64 -15.64
C VAL A 114 18.44 26.70 -15.16
N MET A 115 19.15 25.56 -15.25
CA MET A 115 20.54 25.44 -14.80
C MET A 115 21.53 25.51 -15.97
N ILE A 116 22.49 26.43 -15.86
CA ILE A 116 23.54 26.68 -16.86
C ILE A 116 24.92 26.29 -16.31
N GLY A 117 25.44 25.15 -16.78
CA GLY A 117 26.63 24.52 -16.21
C GLY A 117 26.33 24.01 -14.79
N GLU A 118 27.31 24.07 -13.89
CA GLU A 118 27.15 23.50 -12.56
C GLU A 118 26.64 24.51 -11.52
N ARG A 119 25.52 24.17 -10.86
CA ARG A 119 25.00 24.89 -9.67
C ARG A 119 24.78 26.40 -9.89
N ARG A 120 24.41 26.78 -11.12
CA ARG A 120 24.08 28.15 -11.51
C ARG A 120 22.72 28.18 -12.18
N TRP A 121 21.73 28.68 -11.45
CA TRP A 121 20.36 28.84 -11.91
C TRP A 121 20.13 30.24 -12.45
N ARG A 122 19.28 30.33 -13.48
CA ARG A 122 18.71 31.56 -14.04
C ARG A 122 17.23 31.34 -14.33
N TYR A 123 16.49 32.43 -14.49
CA TYR A 123 15.10 32.35 -14.96
C TYR A 123 15.00 32.71 -16.43
N ILE A 124 14.14 31.99 -17.13
CA ILE A 124 13.76 32.24 -18.51
C ILE A 124 12.26 32.51 -18.60
N ASP A 125 11.87 33.30 -19.59
CA ASP A 125 10.48 33.48 -20.00
C ASP A 125 10.01 32.37 -20.94
N THR A 126 8.73 32.39 -21.32
CA THR A 126 8.12 31.39 -22.21
C THR A 126 8.68 31.37 -23.63
N SER A 127 9.44 32.39 -24.03
CA SER A 127 10.18 32.42 -25.30
C SER A 127 11.61 31.87 -25.18
N GLY A 128 12.06 31.55 -23.96
CA GLY A 128 13.40 31.06 -23.65
C GLY A 128 14.45 32.15 -23.48
N GLN A 129 14.05 33.43 -23.47
CA GLN A 129 14.95 34.53 -23.14
C GLN A 129 15.13 34.61 -21.63
N PHE A 130 16.33 35.04 -21.19
CA PHE A 130 16.55 35.26 -19.77
C PHE A 130 15.69 36.43 -19.28
N ALA A 131 14.86 36.16 -18.28
CA ALA A 131 13.93 37.16 -17.75
C ALA A 131 14.67 38.31 -17.04
N PHE A 132 15.83 38.02 -16.46
CA PHE A 132 16.70 39.00 -15.80
C PHE A 132 18.15 38.48 -15.68
N ASP A 133 19.05 39.39 -15.32
CA ASP A 133 20.48 39.11 -15.14
C ASP A 133 20.84 38.57 -13.75
N GLY A 134 21.96 37.85 -13.69
CA GLY A 134 22.49 37.26 -12.46
C GLY A 134 22.33 35.75 -12.38
N PHE A 135 23.13 35.14 -11.49
CA PHE A 135 23.11 33.70 -11.22
C PHE A 135 22.71 33.43 -9.78
N LEU A 136 21.90 32.40 -9.58
CA LEU A 136 21.46 31.90 -8.28
C LEU A 136 22.07 30.52 -8.00
N ARG A 137 22.30 30.20 -6.72
CA ARG A 137 22.69 28.86 -6.26
C ARG A 137 21.48 27.95 -6.07
N HIS A 138 20.29 28.51 -5.90
CA HIS A 138 19.01 27.81 -5.88
C HIS A 138 17.91 28.75 -6.37
N ALA A 139 16.95 28.20 -7.10
CA ALA A 139 15.84 28.92 -7.71
C ALA A 139 14.61 28.00 -7.68
N GLY A 140 13.59 28.39 -6.92
CA GLY A 140 12.31 27.70 -6.84
C GLY A 140 11.28 28.22 -7.84
N PRO A 141 10.10 27.59 -7.97
CA PRO A 141 9.03 28.10 -8.81
C PRO A 141 8.47 29.42 -8.26
N PHE A 142 7.95 30.26 -9.16
CA PHE A 142 7.15 31.41 -8.76
C PHE A 142 5.78 30.95 -8.24
N SER A 143 5.35 31.55 -7.13
CA SER A 143 4.01 31.37 -6.56
C SER A 143 2.98 32.31 -7.21
N ALA A 144 1.69 32.11 -6.90
CA ALA A 144 0.59 32.95 -7.37
C ALA A 144 0.74 34.42 -6.98
N VAL A 145 1.51 34.71 -5.92
CA VAL A 145 1.77 36.08 -5.45
C VAL A 145 3.01 36.71 -6.09
N GLY A 146 3.63 36.05 -7.08
CA GLY A 146 4.75 36.59 -7.85
C GLY A 146 6.10 36.53 -7.16
N LEU A 147 6.22 35.76 -6.07
CA LEU A 147 7.47 35.55 -5.34
C LEU A 147 7.99 34.11 -5.52
N ALA A 148 9.31 33.95 -5.62
CA ALA A 148 9.99 32.66 -5.68
C ALA A 148 11.07 32.55 -4.61
N VAL A 149 11.17 31.38 -3.98
CA VAL A 149 12.30 31.06 -3.08
C VAL A 149 13.59 31.04 -3.89
N ALA A 150 14.61 31.75 -3.44
CA ALA A 150 15.90 31.81 -4.13
C ALA A 150 17.07 31.87 -3.15
N ARG A 151 18.24 31.40 -3.60
CA ARG A 151 19.50 31.50 -2.86
C ARG A 151 20.58 32.10 -3.74
N GLY A 152 21.18 33.19 -3.28
CA GLY A 152 22.36 33.80 -3.88
C GLY A 152 23.65 33.10 -3.44
N SER A 153 24.64 33.87 -3.03
CA SER A 153 25.95 33.36 -2.56
C SER A 153 25.94 32.84 -1.12
N THR A 154 24.95 33.22 -0.31
CA THR A 154 24.80 32.79 1.09
C THR A 154 24.16 31.40 1.18
N TYR A 155 24.22 30.78 2.36
CA TYR A 155 23.52 29.51 2.63
C TYR A 155 22.01 29.71 2.89
N LYS A 156 21.63 30.90 3.39
CA LYS A 156 20.25 31.31 3.60
C LYS A 156 19.54 31.62 2.29
N CYS A 157 18.25 31.35 2.25
CA CYS A 157 17.33 31.67 1.19
C CYS A 157 16.54 32.95 1.50
N GLY A 158 16.13 33.64 0.45
CA GLY A 158 15.18 34.75 0.49
C GLY A 158 14.14 34.56 -0.61
N TYR A 159 13.46 35.64 -0.96
CA TYR A 159 12.47 35.63 -2.03
C TYR A 159 12.78 36.72 -3.05
N ILE A 160 12.75 36.33 -4.32
CA ILE A 160 12.88 37.25 -5.44
C ILE A 160 11.52 37.52 -6.06
N ASP A 161 11.36 38.73 -6.60
CA ASP A 161 10.24 39.07 -7.47
C ASP A 161 10.52 38.66 -8.93
N ARG A 162 9.55 38.93 -9.80
CA ARG A 162 9.61 38.60 -11.23
C ARG A 162 10.65 39.40 -12.02
N THR A 163 11.19 40.46 -11.45
CA THR A 163 12.30 41.24 -12.03
C THR A 163 13.67 40.69 -11.61
N GLY A 164 13.70 39.71 -10.70
CA GLY A 164 14.91 39.14 -10.12
C GLY A 164 15.45 39.92 -8.93
N ALA A 165 14.77 40.99 -8.50
CA ALA A 165 15.13 41.74 -7.32
C ALA A 165 14.72 40.97 -6.06
N TRP A 166 15.51 41.09 -4.98
CA TRP A 166 15.17 40.52 -3.69
C TRP A 166 14.00 41.30 -3.06
N ALA A 167 12.79 40.75 -3.16
CA ALA A 167 11.63 41.26 -2.42
C ALA A 167 11.81 41.03 -0.91
N ILE A 168 12.39 39.89 -0.55
CA ILE A 168 12.82 39.57 0.82
C ILE A 168 14.27 39.10 0.75
N ALA A 169 15.18 39.84 1.37
CA ALA A 169 16.60 39.50 1.39
C ALA A 169 16.85 38.12 2.01
N PRO A 170 17.92 37.39 1.62
CA PRO A 170 18.24 36.09 2.19
C PRO A 170 18.37 36.13 3.71
N ARG A 171 17.47 35.41 4.40
CA ARG A 171 17.35 35.39 5.87
C ARG A 171 17.04 34.00 6.41
N PHE A 172 16.29 33.19 5.66
CA PHE A 172 15.72 31.93 6.13
C PHE A 172 16.57 30.72 5.74
N GLU A 173 16.61 29.70 6.57
CA GLU A 173 17.29 28.45 6.24
C GLU A 173 16.45 27.55 5.34
N ARG A 174 15.17 27.37 5.70
CA ARG A 174 14.21 26.51 4.99
C ARG A 174 12.86 27.21 4.80
N PRO A 175 12.77 28.23 3.93
CA PRO A 175 11.49 28.82 3.55
C PRO A 175 10.71 27.91 2.59
N ALA A 176 9.39 27.82 2.76
CA ALA A 176 8.48 27.23 1.80
C ALA A 176 8.04 28.26 0.73
N PRO A 177 7.50 27.83 -0.43
CA PRO A 177 6.85 28.75 -1.36
C PRO A 177 5.67 29.47 -0.69
N PHE A 178 5.38 30.70 -1.15
CA PHE A 178 4.19 31.42 -0.71
C PHE A 178 2.91 30.73 -1.18
N SER A 179 1.97 30.60 -0.26
CA SER A 179 0.58 30.20 -0.57
C SER A 179 -0.14 31.27 -1.40
N PRO A 180 -1.25 30.92 -2.08
CA PRO A 180 -2.12 31.91 -2.71
C PRO A 180 -2.66 32.97 -1.73
N LEU A 181 -2.69 32.67 -0.43
CA LEU A 181 -3.11 33.59 0.63
C LEU A 181 -2.04 34.61 1.03
N GLY A 182 -0.84 34.55 0.43
CA GLY A 182 0.23 35.52 0.67
C GLY A 182 1.03 35.31 1.95
N VAL A 183 0.95 34.11 2.54
CA VAL A 183 1.78 33.69 3.67
C VAL A 183 2.61 32.46 3.34
N ALA A 184 3.78 32.33 3.98
CA ALA A 184 4.68 31.20 3.80
C ALA A 184 5.24 30.71 5.15
N PRO A 185 5.31 29.39 5.38
CA PRO A 185 6.15 28.81 6.42
C PRO A 185 7.62 29.14 6.21
N ALA A 186 8.31 29.56 7.27
CA ALA A 186 9.75 29.80 7.22
C ALA A 186 10.42 29.58 8.57
N THR A 187 11.70 29.18 8.52
CA THR A 187 12.57 29.07 9.68
C THR A 187 13.87 29.82 9.43
N GLU A 188 14.36 30.55 10.44
CA GLU A 188 15.66 31.22 10.39
C GLU A 188 16.82 30.31 10.78
N ASN A 189 16.62 29.29 11.60
CA ASN A 189 17.70 28.43 12.13
C ASN A 189 17.54 26.94 11.79
N GLY A 190 16.45 26.56 11.14
CA GLY A 190 16.17 25.15 10.80
C GLY A 190 15.44 24.37 11.89
N GLU A 191 15.21 24.96 13.07
CA GLU A 191 14.62 24.29 14.24
C GLU A 191 13.15 24.64 14.42
N LEU A 192 12.83 25.94 14.50
CA LEU A 192 11.47 26.43 14.68
C LEU A 192 10.98 27.18 13.45
N TYR A 193 9.75 26.88 13.07
CA TYR A 193 9.00 27.48 11.98
C TYR A 193 7.99 28.48 12.53
N GLY A 194 7.85 29.57 11.78
CA GLY A 194 6.76 30.55 11.89
C GLY A 194 6.18 30.83 10.51
N LEU A 195 5.30 31.82 10.44
CA LEU A 195 4.71 32.28 9.18
C LEU A 195 5.17 33.69 8.85
N ILE A 196 5.51 33.93 7.59
CA ILE A 196 5.87 35.27 7.10
C ILE A 196 4.87 35.79 6.07
N ASN A 197 4.70 37.11 6.03
CA ASN A 197 3.99 37.81 4.96
C ASN A 197 4.92 38.10 3.77
N GLN A 198 4.38 38.70 2.70
CA GLN A 198 5.12 39.04 1.48
C GLN A 198 6.23 40.10 1.67
N GLN A 199 6.22 40.82 2.80
CA GLN A 199 7.27 41.77 3.20
C GLN A 199 8.38 41.08 4.02
N GLY A 200 8.21 39.79 4.35
CA GLY A 200 9.12 39.03 5.19
C GLY A 200 8.96 39.34 6.68
N GLU A 201 7.85 39.93 7.10
CA GLU A 201 7.52 40.14 8.50
C GLU A 201 6.82 38.90 9.06
N TRP A 202 7.06 38.58 10.33
CA TRP A 202 6.43 37.44 10.98
C TRP A 202 4.95 37.74 11.23
N VAL A 203 4.07 36.97 10.59
CA VAL A 203 2.65 36.84 10.95
C VAL A 203 2.52 35.99 12.20
N LEU A 204 3.31 34.90 12.25
CA LEU A 204 3.48 34.03 13.40
C LEU A 204 4.98 33.91 13.70
N GLN A 205 5.39 34.25 14.91
CA GLN A 205 6.78 34.08 15.36
C GLN A 205 7.16 32.59 15.36
N PRO A 206 8.43 32.23 15.07
CA PRO A 206 8.86 30.84 15.11
C PRO A 206 8.58 30.16 16.46
N CYS A 207 7.67 29.18 16.46
CA CYS A 207 7.21 28.49 17.68
C CYS A 207 6.89 27.01 17.47
N TYR A 208 6.77 26.55 16.23
CA TYR A 208 6.46 25.15 15.91
C TYR A 208 7.69 24.44 15.37
N SER A 209 7.91 23.17 15.73
CA SER A 209 9.02 22.37 15.18
C SER A 209 8.85 22.08 13.69
N GLN A 210 7.60 22.18 13.19
CA GLN A 210 7.29 22.07 11.78
C GLN A 210 6.03 22.86 11.43
N ILE A 211 6.04 23.49 10.26
CA ILE A 211 4.84 23.95 9.56
C ILE A 211 5.02 23.57 8.08
N ASP A 212 4.09 22.78 7.54
CA ASP A 212 4.09 22.39 6.13
C ASP A 212 3.52 23.49 5.24
N ALA A 213 3.67 23.34 3.92
CA ALA A 213 3.02 24.24 2.97
C ALA A 213 1.50 24.21 3.14
N PHE A 214 0.84 25.35 2.88
CA PHE A 214 -0.61 25.44 2.90
C PHE A 214 -1.23 24.55 1.82
N ASN A 215 -2.27 23.81 2.19
CA ASN A 215 -3.08 22.98 1.30
C ASN A 215 -4.11 23.80 0.52
N ASP A 216 -4.90 23.13 -0.33
CA ASP A 216 -5.93 23.77 -1.16
C ASP A 216 -7.09 24.36 -0.32
N ASP A 217 -7.27 23.90 0.92
CA ASP A 217 -8.24 24.43 1.89
C ASP A 217 -7.72 25.69 2.61
N GLY A 218 -6.49 26.14 2.31
CA GLY A 218 -5.89 27.32 2.93
C GLY A 218 -5.42 27.09 4.37
N LEU A 219 -5.15 25.85 4.75
CA LEU A 219 -4.64 25.44 6.06
C LEU A 219 -3.25 24.81 5.94
N ALA A 220 -2.43 24.94 6.97
CA ALA A 220 -1.13 24.31 7.04
C ALA A 220 -1.05 23.37 8.24
N TYR A 221 -0.58 22.15 8.03
CA TYR A 221 -0.25 21.24 9.11
C TYR A 221 0.91 21.83 9.93
N PHE A 222 0.80 21.79 11.26
CA PHE A 222 1.86 22.17 12.18
C PHE A 222 2.13 21.07 13.20
N ARG A 223 3.34 21.08 13.74
CA ARG A 223 3.74 20.20 14.84
C ARG A 223 4.51 20.97 15.90
N VAL A 224 4.18 20.72 17.17
CA VAL A 224 4.93 21.21 18.33
C VAL A 224 5.98 20.17 18.71
N ASP A 225 5.53 18.96 19.03
CA ASP A 225 6.34 17.79 19.36
C ASP A 225 5.69 16.50 18.81
N TRP A 226 6.13 15.32 19.26
CA TRP A 226 5.60 14.03 18.78
C TRP A 226 4.11 13.82 19.03
N ASN A 227 3.53 14.51 20.02
CA ASN A 227 2.18 14.24 20.52
C ASN A 227 1.23 15.43 20.37
N HIS A 228 1.70 16.54 19.82
CA HIS A 228 0.92 17.76 19.69
C HIS A 228 1.07 18.33 18.28
N GLU A 229 0.04 18.10 17.47
CA GLU A 229 -0.03 18.55 16.08
C GLU A 229 -1.43 19.07 15.73
N GLY A 230 -1.56 19.61 14.52
CA GLY A 230 -2.81 20.20 14.09
C GLY A 230 -2.72 20.92 12.76
N TYR A 231 -3.75 21.71 12.46
CA TYR A 231 -3.81 22.60 11.30
C TYR A 231 -4.05 24.02 11.75
N LEU A 232 -3.35 24.97 11.14
CA LEU A 232 -3.49 26.40 11.37
C LEU A 232 -3.90 27.15 10.10
N ASP A 233 -4.53 28.30 10.28
CA ASP A 233 -4.92 29.19 9.19
C ASP A 233 -3.78 30.14 8.77
N ALA A 234 -4.04 30.98 7.77
CA ALA A 234 -3.06 31.95 7.27
C ALA A 234 -2.70 33.06 8.29
N ALA A 235 -3.49 33.26 9.34
CA ALA A 235 -3.17 34.17 10.44
C ALA A 235 -2.29 33.50 11.51
N GLY A 236 -1.97 32.21 11.36
CA GLY A 236 -1.22 31.44 12.34
C GLY A 236 -2.07 30.98 13.52
N ILE A 237 -3.40 31.01 13.39
CA ILE A 237 -4.33 30.59 14.44
C ILE A 237 -4.60 29.08 14.24
N PRO A 238 -4.34 28.23 15.25
CA PRO A 238 -4.73 26.83 15.18
C PRO A 238 -6.24 26.68 15.01
N VAL A 239 -6.64 25.93 14.00
CA VAL A 239 -8.03 25.58 13.67
C VAL A 239 -8.34 24.17 14.18
N ILE A 240 -7.37 23.27 14.08
CA ILE A 240 -7.35 21.95 14.72
C ILE A 240 -6.05 21.91 15.54
N SER A 241 -6.11 21.51 16.81
CA SER A 241 -4.94 21.52 17.71
C SER A 241 -5.01 20.41 18.75
N ASP A 242 -3.87 20.18 19.40
CA ASP A 242 -3.73 19.20 20.49
C ASP A 242 -4.09 17.76 20.06
N MET A 243 -3.81 17.45 18.80
CA MET A 243 -4.04 16.14 18.20
C MET A 243 -2.82 15.22 18.35
N HIS A 244 -3.07 13.92 18.27
CA HIS A 244 -2.07 12.86 18.30
C HIS A 244 -2.33 11.85 17.17
N HIS A 245 -1.38 11.70 16.24
CA HIS A 245 -1.48 10.90 15.00
C HIS A 245 -2.45 11.41 13.92
N LEU A 246 -2.63 12.73 13.83
CA LEU A 246 -3.43 13.38 12.79
C LEU A 246 -2.82 13.18 11.40
N SER A 247 -3.64 12.82 10.43
CA SER A 247 -3.20 12.75 9.03
C SER A 247 -2.64 14.09 8.56
N ARG A 248 -1.48 14.04 7.88
CA ARG A 248 -0.87 15.19 7.22
C ARG A 248 -1.56 15.54 5.88
N THR A 249 -2.60 14.78 5.53
CA THR A 249 -3.41 14.98 4.33
C THR A 249 -4.80 15.46 4.72
N MET A 250 -4.99 16.79 4.71
CA MET A 250 -6.33 17.37 4.75
C MET A 250 -6.76 17.74 3.33
N ARG A 251 -7.94 17.25 2.92
CA ARG A 251 -8.54 17.56 1.62
C ARG A 251 -10.03 17.76 1.74
N SER A 252 -10.56 18.66 0.91
CA SER A 252 -12.00 18.97 0.89
C SER A 252 -12.51 19.35 2.28
N GLY A 253 -11.67 20.01 3.09
CA GLY A 253 -11.99 20.41 4.45
C GLY A 253 -12.02 19.28 5.49
N ILE A 254 -11.60 18.06 5.13
CA ILE A 254 -11.66 16.87 5.99
C ILE A 254 -10.25 16.31 6.21
N VAL A 255 -9.97 15.92 7.45
CA VAL A 255 -8.76 15.21 7.84
C VAL A 255 -9.13 13.99 8.70
N VAL A 256 -8.40 12.90 8.50
CA VAL A 256 -8.51 11.68 9.30
C VAL A 256 -7.70 11.86 10.59
N GLU A 257 -8.35 11.69 11.75
CA GLU A 257 -7.70 11.66 13.06
C GLU A 257 -7.28 10.22 13.41
N THR A 258 -8.20 9.29 13.24
CA THR A 258 -7.95 7.84 13.31
C THR A 258 -8.67 7.17 12.15
N SER A 259 -8.41 5.89 11.90
CA SER A 259 -9.14 5.11 10.90
C SER A 259 -10.68 5.13 11.09
N ARG A 260 -11.19 5.63 12.24
CA ARG A 260 -12.61 5.69 12.59
C ARG A 260 -13.12 7.09 12.95
N SER A 261 -12.27 8.12 13.00
CA SER A 261 -12.66 9.48 13.40
C SER A 261 -12.11 10.53 12.44
N TYR A 262 -12.94 11.54 12.19
CA TYR A 262 -12.71 12.53 11.14
C TYR A 262 -13.01 13.92 11.67
N LEU A 263 -12.22 14.89 11.23
CA LEU A 263 -12.32 16.26 11.66
C LEU A 263 -12.47 17.19 10.47
N THR A 264 -13.21 18.27 10.69
CA THR A 264 -13.20 19.47 9.85
C THR A 264 -12.68 20.63 10.66
N ALA A 265 -12.47 21.77 10.00
CA ALA A 265 -12.21 23.03 10.69
C ALA A 265 -13.30 23.43 11.72
N SER A 266 -14.51 22.86 11.60
CA SER A 266 -15.64 23.13 12.51
C SER A 266 -15.76 22.12 13.65
N GLY A 267 -14.88 21.12 13.72
CA GLY A 267 -14.91 20.03 14.69
C GLY A 267 -15.20 18.66 14.07
N PRO A 268 -15.59 17.67 14.90
CA PRO A 268 -15.80 16.29 14.45
C PRO A 268 -16.84 16.15 13.35
N LEU A 269 -16.54 15.32 12.36
CA LEU A 269 -17.43 14.91 11.29
C LEU A 269 -17.99 13.52 11.58
N VAL A 270 -19.31 13.38 11.49
CA VAL A 270 -20.01 12.11 11.69
C VAL A 270 -20.75 11.74 10.41
N PHE A 271 -20.42 10.57 9.86
CA PHE A 271 -21.07 10.05 8.66
C PHE A 271 -22.48 9.51 8.96
N ASP A 272 -23.33 9.46 7.95
CA ASP A 272 -24.66 8.83 8.02
C ASP A 272 -24.62 7.29 8.10
N ALA A 273 -23.42 6.70 8.03
CA ALA A 273 -23.13 5.29 8.27
C ALA A 273 -22.10 5.10 9.39
N ALA A 274 -22.16 3.96 10.07
CA ALA A 274 -21.20 3.56 11.10
C ALA A 274 -19.90 3.05 10.46
N LEU A 275 -19.03 3.98 10.05
CA LEU A 275 -17.73 3.63 9.49
C LEU A 275 -16.85 2.96 10.54
N ASN A 276 -16.29 1.79 10.21
CA ASN A 276 -15.26 1.14 11.02
C ASN A 276 -13.86 1.25 10.41
N TRP A 277 -13.76 1.84 9.21
CA TRP A 277 -12.52 2.21 8.55
C TRP A 277 -12.77 3.22 7.43
N CYS A 278 -11.88 4.19 7.21
CA CYS A 278 -11.87 5.05 6.04
C CYS A 278 -10.45 5.56 5.75
N ASP A 279 -10.17 5.68 4.46
CA ASP A 279 -8.93 6.26 3.94
C ASP A 279 -8.95 7.80 3.99
N ASP A 280 -7.81 8.42 3.70
CA ASP A 280 -7.73 9.85 3.43
C ASP A 280 -8.62 10.24 2.24
N PHE A 281 -9.22 11.43 2.31
CA PHE A 281 -9.90 12.01 1.15
C PHE A 281 -8.90 12.26 0.04
N ASN A 282 -9.22 11.82 -1.18
CA ASN A 282 -8.36 11.97 -2.34
C ASN A 282 -8.53 13.34 -3.03
N THR A 283 -7.72 13.59 -4.07
CA THR A 283 -7.75 14.84 -4.86
C THR A 283 -9.09 15.11 -5.56
N HIS A 284 -9.96 14.11 -5.66
CA HIS A 284 -11.28 14.18 -6.30
C HIS A 284 -12.42 14.36 -5.28
N GLY A 285 -12.11 14.51 -3.99
CA GLY A 285 -13.10 14.85 -2.95
C GLY A 285 -14.02 13.68 -2.58
N PHE A 286 -13.44 12.50 -2.40
CA PHE A 286 -14.07 11.34 -1.78
C PHE A 286 -12.99 10.42 -1.18
N ALA A 287 -13.39 9.50 -0.30
CA ALA A 287 -12.52 8.48 0.28
C ALA A 287 -13.14 7.10 0.13
N LEU A 288 -12.30 6.08 0.00
CA LEU A 288 -12.73 4.69 0.17
C LEU A 288 -13.00 4.46 1.67
N ALA A 289 -14.11 3.79 1.98
CA ALA A 289 -14.48 3.53 3.36
C ALA A 289 -15.18 2.18 3.51
N ARG A 290 -15.23 1.72 4.76
CA ARG A 290 -15.90 0.51 5.19
C ARG A 290 -16.84 0.83 6.35
N ALA A 291 -18.05 0.29 6.30
CA ALA A 291 -19.08 0.50 7.29
C ALA A 291 -19.61 -0.83 7.83
N LEU A 292 -20.07 -0.82 9.08
CA LEU A 292 -20.82 -1.92 9.67
C LEU A 292 -22.31 -1.75 9.37
N ASP A 293 -22.80 -2.46 8.35
CA ASP A 293 -24.22 -2.51 8.03
C ASP A 293 -24.94 -3.55 8.91
N PRO A 294 -25.98 -3.17 9.67
CA PRO A 294 -26.67 -4.11 10.56
C PRO A 294 -27.33 -5.30 9.87
N ALA A 295 -27.66 -5.20 8.59
CA ALA A 295 -28.35 -6.24 7.82
C ALA A 295 -27.39 -7.11 7.01
N GLN A 296 -26.27 -6.56 6.55
CA GLN A 296 -25.34 -7.21 5.61
C GLN A 296 -23.98 -7.53 6.22
N GLY A 297 -23.69 -7.04 7.43
CA GLY A 297 -22.35 -7.08 8.01
C GLY A 297 -21.45 -5.98 7.42
N PRO A 298 -20.13 -6.17 7.42
CA PRO A 298 -19.23 -5.15 6.88
C PRO A 298 -19.42 -4.96 5.37
N VAL A 299 -19.56 -3.70 4.95
CA VAL A 299 -19.72 -3.30 3.54
C VAL A 299 -18.70 -2.26 3.16
N TRP A 300 -18.15 -2.37 1.95
CA TRP A 300 -17.31 -1.35 1.35
C TRP A 300 -18.15 -0.28 0.67
N GLY A 301 -17.59 0.92 0.53
CA GLY A 301 -18.27 2.03 -0.12
C GLY A 301 -17.40 3.28 -0.18
N ILE A 302 -18.05 4.41 -0.41
CA ILE A 302 -17.39 5.70 -0.63
C ILE A 302 -17.94 6.73 0.35
N ALA A 303 -17.03 7.30 1.13
CA ALA A 303 -17.27 8.43 2.01
C ALA A 303 -17.17 9.75 1.23
N ARG A 304 -18.14 10.65 1.43
CA ARG A 304 -18.22 11.94 0.72
C ARG A 304 -18.09 13.14 1.66
N PRO A 305 -17.73 14.33 1.14
CA PRO A 305 -17.50 15.50 1.98
C PRO A 305 -18.75 16.03 2.70
N ASP A 306 -19.94 15.67 2.23
CA ASP A 306 -21.22 16.00 2.85
C ASP A 306 -21.63 15.02 3.98
N ALA A 307 -20.68 14.19 4.44
CA ALA A 307 -20.87 13.15 5.43
C ALA A 307 -21.80 12.01 5.00
N SER A 308 -22.10 11.88 3.70
CA SER A 308 -22.82 10.73 3.18
C SER A 308 -21.88 9.55 2.87
N PHE A 309 -22.38 8.33 3.05
CA PHE A 309 -21.72 7.09 2.66
C PHE A 309 -22.50 6.37 1.56
N ALA A 310 -21.86 6.18 0.40
CA ALA A 310 -22.39 5.41 -0.71
C ALA A 310 -21.90 3.96 -0.65
N ILE A 311 -22.79 3.03 -0.34
CA ILE A 311 -22.47 1.60 -0.30
C ILE A 311 -22.13 1.12 -1.72
N ALA A 312 -21.05 0.34 -1.85
CA ALA A 312 -20.70 -0.32 -3.09
C ALA A 312 -21.78 -1.36 -3.50
N PRO A 313 -21.94 -1.67 -4.79
CA PRO A 313 -22.87 -2.70 -5.23
C PRO A 313 -22.62 -4.05 -4.53
N ALA A 314 -23.69 -4.81 -4.25
CA ALA A 314 -23.63 -6.02 -3.42
C ALA A 314 -22.71 -7.14 -3.97
N ASP A 315 -22.44 -7.12 -5.28
CA ASP A 315 -21.51 -8.03 -5.93
C ASP A 315 -20.04 -7.60 -5.83
N MET A 316 -19.75 -6.41 -5.30
CA MET A 316 -18.39 -6.00 -4.95
C MET A 316 -17.92 -6.76 -3.72
N LEU A 317 -16.77 -7.42 -3.83
CA LEU A 317 -16.16 -8.18 -2.75
C LEU A 317 -15.28 -7.25 -1.90
N GLU A 318 -14.31 -6.60 -2.53
CA GLU A 318 -13.30 -5.78 -1.86
C GLU A 318 -12.60 -4.82 -2.83
N PRO A 319 -12.00 -3.73 -2.33
CA PRO A 319 -11.10 -2.90 -3.13
C PRO A 319 -9.90 -3.73 -3.63
N LEU A 320 -9.45 -3.43 -4.85
CA LEU A 320 -8.30 -4.11 -5.44
C LEU A 320 -7.01 -3.67 -4.75
N THR A 321 -6.14 -4.63 -4.43
CA THR A 321 -4.82 -4.38 -3.82
C THR A 321 -3.68 -4.64 -4.81
N ASP A 322 -2.53 -4.02 -4.56
CA ASP A 322 -1.28 -4.36 -5.24
C ASP A 322 -0.58 -5.56 -4.58
N LYS A 323 0.60 -5.90 -5.09
CA LYS A 323 1.40 -7.04 -4.62
C LYS A 323 1.92 -6.89 -3.18
N ASP A 324 1.94 -5.67 -2.67
CA ASP A 324 2.39 -5.31 -1.33
C ASP A 324 1.16 -5.01 -0.44
N HIS A 325 -0.03 -5.48 -0.85
CA HIS A 325 -1.31 -5.39 -0.14
C HIS A 325 -1.85 -3.97 0.09
N ASN A 326 -1.25 -2.97 -0.56
CA ASN A 326 -1.78 -1.61 -0.54
C ASN A 326 -3.01 -1.53 -1.44
N ILE A 327 -4.03 -0.79 -1.01
CA ILE A 327 -5.19 -0.49 -1.85
C ILE A 327 -4.70 0.28 -3.08
N ALA A 328 -5.08 -0.22 -4.26
CA ALA A 328 -4.65 0.37 -5.53
C ALA A 328 -5.17 1.81 -5.63
N ALA A 329 -4.26 2.77 -5.50
CA ALA A 329 -4.60 4.17 -5.64
C ALA A 329 -5.22 4.41 -7.02
N PRO A 330 -6.24 5.30 -7.12
CA PRO A 330 -6.76 5.71 -8.41
C PRO A 330 -5.60 6.22 -9.29
N PRO A 331 -5.51 5.79 -10.56
CA PRO A 331 -4.55 6.37 -11.49
C PRO A 331 -4.69 7.89 -11.51
N VAL A 332 -3.57 8.60 -11.67
CA VAL A 332 -3.57 10.07 -11.60
C VAL A 332 -4.62 10.66 -12.55
N GLY A 333 -5.48 11.53 -12.01
CA GLY A 333 -6.55 12.18 -12.78
C GLY A 333 -7.77 11.30 -13.05
N THR A 334 -7.86 10.11 -12.44
CA THR A 334 -8.99 9.19 -12.61
C THR A 334 -9.79 9.10 -11.30
N PRO A 335 -11.02 9.61 -11.22
CA PRO A 335 -11.84 9.54 -10.02
C PRO A 335 -12.52 8.16 -9.87
N LEU A 336 -11.80 7.07 -10.17
CA LEU A 336 -12.32 5.71 -10.14
C LEU A 336 -11.52 4.82 -9.20
N LEU A 337 -12.22 4.04 -8.37
CA LEU A 337 -11.64 3.01 -7.52
C LEU A 337 -11.86 1.63 -8.11
N ALA A 338 -10.82 0.80 -8.15
CA ALA A 338 -10.93 -0.56 -8.64
C ALA A 338 -11.36 -1.50 -7.50
N PHE A 339 -12.32 -2.37 -7.79
CA PHE A 339 -12.87 -3.38 -6.89
C PHE A 339 -12.80 -4.75 -7.55
N LEU A 340 -12.45 -5.76 -6.75
CA LEU A 340 -12.70 -7.16 -7.10
C LEU A 340 -14.17 -7.48 -6.83
N ALA A 341 -14.86 -8.02 -7.83
CA ALA A 341 -16.22 -8.49 -7.71
C ALA A 341 -16.26 -10.00 -7.38
N ARG A 342 -17.39 -10.46 -6.82
CA ARG A 342 -17.62 -11.86 -6.42
C ARG A 342 -17.57 -12.85 -7.58
N ASP A 343 -17.81 -12.38 -8.81
CA ASP A 343 -17.70 -13.18 -10.04
C ASP A 343 -16.26 -13.25 -10.60
N GLY A 344 -15.29 -12.65 -9.91
CA GLY A 344 -13.89 -12.56 -10.32
C GLY A 344 -13.60 -11.45 -11.35
N SER A 345 -14.59 -10.63 -11.71
CA SER A 345 -14.39 -9.43 -12.53
C SER A 345 -13.80 -8.28 -11.70
N ILE A 346 -13.21 -7.30 -12.40
CA ILE A 346 -12.73 -6.05 -11.77
C ILE A 346 -13.70 -4.95 -12.19
N ALA A 347 -14.32 -4.28 -11.22
CA ALA A 347 -15.19 -3.14 -11.46
C ALA A 347 -14.48 -1.83 -11.08
N MET A 348 -14.73 -0.77 -11.85
CA MET A 348 -14.24 0.58 -11.56
C MET A 348 -15.41 1.42 -11.10
N LEU A 349 -15.40 1.85 -9.84
CA LEU A 349 -16.47 2.62 -9.22
C LEU A 349 -16.15 4.12 -9.25
N ASP A 350 -17.13 4.93 -9.62
CA ASP A 350 -17.06 6.39 -9.52
C ASP A 350 -17.24 6.89 -8.08
N ARG A 351 -17.16 8.21 -7.87
CA ARG A 351 -17.35 8.86 -6.57
C ARG A 351 -18.71 8.63 -5.90
N ASP A 352 -19.67 8.05 -6.64
CA ASP A 352 -21.00 7.70 -6.15
C ASP A 352 -21.17 6.20 -5.91
N ALA A 353 -20.07 5.45 -5.93
CA ALA A 353 -20.02 4.01 -5.84
C ALA A 353 -20.78 3.31 -6.99
N ARG A 354 -20.98 3.99 -8.12
CA ARG A 354 -21.59 3.40 -9.32
C ARG A 354 -20.51 2.77 -10.18
N VAL A 355 -20.80 1.59 -10.73
CA VAL A 355 -19.90 0.92 -11.67
C VAL A 355 -19.85 1.73 -12.96
N ALA A 356 -18.72 2.36 -13.24
CA ALA A 356 -18.48 3.05 -14.50
C ALA A 356 -18.00 2.07 -15.58
N TYR A 357 -17.15 1.12 -15.19
CA TYR A 357 -16.60 0.11 -16.10
C TYR A 357 -16.43 -1.23 -15.40
N ARG A 358 -16.42 -2.31 -16.18
CA ARG A 358 -16.14 -3.65 -15.68
C ARG A 358 -15.25 -4.44 -16.63
N LEU A 359 -14.15 -4.97 -16.11
CA LEU A 359 -13.23 -5.86 -16.80
C LEU A 359 -13.52 -7.31 -16.42
N ARG A 360 -13.90 -8.13 -17.40
CA ARG A 360 -14.27 -9.55 -17.22
C ARG A 360 -13.29 -10.48 -17.92
N ALA A 361 -13.08 -11.66 -17.35
CA ALA A 361 -12.42 -12.77 -18.04
C ALA A 361 -13.44 -13.59 -18.81
N HIS A 362 -13.07 -14.00 -20.03
CA HIS A 362 -13.82 -14.94 -20.84
C HIS A 362 -12.89 -16.07 -21.30
N THR A 363 -13.46 -17.24 -21.57
CA THR A 363 -12.75 -18.37 -22.16
C THR A 363 -13.42 -18.74 -23.46
N GLY A 364 -12.66 -18.69 -24.56
CA GLY A 364 -13.11 -19.03 -25.90
C GLY A 364 -12.28 -20.14 -26.54
N PRO A 365 -12.60 -20.51 -27.80
CA PRO A 365 -11.91 -21.59 -28.51
C PRO A 365 -10.40 -21.36 -28.72
N GLN A 366 -9.97 -20.10 -28.71
CA GLN A 366 -8.57 -19.70 -28.95
C GLN A 366 -7.79 -19.42 -27.66
N GLY A 367 -8.41 -19.60 -26.49
CA GLY A 367 -7.85 -19.27 -25.18
C GLY A 367 -8.74 -18.32 -24.37
N SER A 368 -8.24 -17.90 -23.22
CA SER A 368 -8.88 -16.93 -22.33
C SER A 368 -8.49 -15.50 -22.72
N TYR A 369 -9.40 -14.54 -22.56
CA TYR A 369 -9.15 -13.14 -22.86
C TYR A 369 -9.91 -12.22 -21.90
N ALA A 370 -9.39 -11.02 -21.68
CA ALA A 370 -10.06 -9.99 -20.90
C ALA A 370 -10.91 -9.09 -21.81
N ALA A 371 -12.07 -8.65 -21.32
CA ALA A 371 -12.95 -7.74 -22.04
C ALA A 371 -13.48 -6.66 -21.10
N LEU A 372 -13.48 -5.41 -21.58
CA LEU A 372 -13.91 -4.23 -20.84
C LEU A 372 -15.29 -3.79 -21.31
N TYR A 373 -16.17 -3.53 -20.37
CA TYR A 373 -17.56 -3.13 -20.58
C TYR A 373 -17.84 -1.79 -19.89
N ASP A 374 -18.77 -1.00 -20.44
CA ASP A 374 -19.35 0.16 -19.75
C ASP A 374 -20.44 -0.25 -18.73
N ASP A 375 -21.06 0.75 -18.11
CA ASP A 375 -22.15 0.64 -17.15
C ASP A 375 -23.45 0.05 -17.75
N ALA A 376 -23.59 0.08 -19.08
CA ALA A 376 -24.69 -0.50 -19.84
C ALA A 376 -24.38 -1.90 -20.39
N ASP A 377 -23.32 -2.56 -19.90
CA ASP A 377 -22.85 -3.88 -20.35
C ASP A 377 -22.46 -3.93 -21.85
N ARG A 378 -22.17 -2.79 -22.47
CA ARG A 378 -21.67 -2.75 -23.85
C ARG A 378 -20.18 -3.03 -23.88
N LEU A 379 -19.77 -3.94 -24.74
CA LEU A 379 -18.35 -4.24 -24.98
C LEU A 379 -17.64 -3.01 -25.56
N LEU A 380 -16.62 -2.53 -24.86
CA LEU A 380 -15.76 -1.42 -25.27
C LEU A 380 -14.42 -1.90 -25.84
N TRP A 381 -13.87 -2.97 -25.27
CA TRP A 381 -12.56 -3.49 -25.66
C TRP A 381 -12.45 -4.98 -25.36
N GLN A 382 -11.68 -5.68 -26.20
CA GLN A 382 -11.32 -7.07 -26.00
C GLN A 382 -9.81 -7.23 -26.22
N GLY A 383 -9.15 -7.85 -25.25
CA GLY A 383 -7.74 -8.19 -25.35
C GLY A 383 -7.47 -9.41 -26.24
N PRO A 384 -6.21 -9.62 -26.63
CA PRO A 384 -5.82 -10.84 -27.33
C PRO A 384 -6.04 -12.07 -26.45
N PRO A 385 -6.37 -13.24 -27.04
CA PRO A 385 -6.47 -14.48 -26.29
C PRO A 385 -5.10 -14.96 -25.82
N CYS A 386 -5.06 -15.52 -24.62
CA CYS A 386 -3.89 -16.17 -24.02
C CYS A 386 -4.27 -17.54 -23.45
N ALA A 387 -3.26 -18.36 -23.12
CA ALA A 387 -3.49 -19.70 -22.57
C ALA A 387 -4.15 -19.67 -21.18
N ALA A 388 -3.76 -18.70 -20.34
CA ALA A 388 -4.32 -18.51 -19.01
C ALA A 388 -4.29 -17.02 -18.61
N LEU A 389 -5.37 -16.54 -18.01
CA LEU A 389 -5.43 -15.23 -17.37
C LEU A 389 -5.20 -15.39 -15.88
N GLN A 390 -4.27 -14.60 -15.34
CA GLN A 390 -4.16 -14.45 -13.90
C GLN A 390 -5.22 -13.47 -13.40
N LEU A 391 -6.08 -13.94 -12.50
CA LEU A 391 -7.06 -13.14 -11.78
C LEU A 391 -6.46 -12.68 -10.45
N PRO A 392 -6.75 -11.44 -10.02
CA PRO A 392 -6.41 -11.01 -8.67
C PRO A 392 -7.07 -11.92 -7.64
N GLN A 393 -6.37 -12.20 -6.55
CA GLN A 393 -6.90 -12.97 -5.44
C GLN A 393 -7.44 -12.02 -4.37
N PRO A 394 -8.53 -12.38 -3.66
CA PRO A 394 -8.99 -11.58 -2.55
C PRO A 394 -7.96 -11.54 -1.42
N TYR A 395 -7.70 -10.35 -0.89
CA TYR A 395 -6.87 -10.11 0.29
C TYR A 395 -7.73 -9.94 1.54
N PHE A 396 -8.56 -8.90 1.61
CA PHE A 396 -9.38 -8.59 2.79
C PHE A 396 -10.41 -9.69 3.07
N CYS A 397 -11.07 -10.17 2.03
CA CYS A 397 -12.06 -11.24 2.03
C CYS A 397 -11.45 -12.57 1.57
N ALA A 398 -10.16 -12.82 1.85
CA ALA A 398 -9.53 -14.10 1.55
C ALA A 398 -10.35 -15.27 2.14
N SER A 399 -10.46 -16.37 1.39
CA SER A 399 -11.14 -17.56 1.89
C SER A 399 -10.31 -18.21 2.99
N PRO A 400 -10.95 -18.96 3.92
CA PRO A 400 -10.20 -19.73 4.92
C PRO A 400 -9.19 -20.69 4.30
N ASP A 401 -9.54 -21.28 3.14
CA ASP A 401 -8.67 -22.21 2.41
C ASP A 401 -7.41 -21.52 1.86
N ALA A 402 -7.47 -20.22 1.53
CA ALA A 402 -6.31 -19.46 1.05
C ALA A 402 -5.24 -19.22 2.12
N LEU A 403 -5.58 -19.42 3.39
CA LEU A 403 -4.67 -19.27 4.54
C LEU A 403 -4.23 -20.62 5.12
N LEU A 404 -4.63 -21.74 4.50
CA LEU A 404 -4.10 -23.05 4.83
C LEU A 404 -2.69 -23.18 4.27
N ALA A 405 -1.78 -23.74 5.06
CA ALA A 405 -0.37 -23.88 4.68
C ALA A 405 -0.06 -25.24 4.05
N GLU A 406 -0.49 -26.32 4.70
CA GLU A 406 -0.21 -27.72 4.30
C GLU A 406 -1.39 -28.40 3.60
N LEU A 407 -2.56 -27.77 3.67
CA LEU A 407 -3.83 -28.31 3.17
C LEU A 407 -4.35 -27.40 2.07
N ARG A 408 -4.99 -27.97 1.04
CA ARG A 408 -5.73 -27.15 0.06
C ARG A 408 -7.12 -26.81 0.55
N THR A 409 -7.69 -27.72 1.33
CA THR A 409 -8.99 -27.53 1.98
C THR A 409 -8.95 -28.25 3.32
N VAL A 410 -9.79 -27.81 4.26
CA VAL A 410 -10.01 -28.53 5.53
C VAL A 410 -10.55 -29.96 5.29
N ASP A 411 -11.03 -30.27 4.08
CA ASP A 411 -11.54 -31.58 3.78
C ASP A 411 -10.46 -32.68 3.75
N GLU A 412 -9.21 -32.30 3.46
CA GLU A 412 -8.02 -33.17 3.43
C GLU A 412 -7.42 -33.42 4.84
N LEU A 413 -7.96 -32.77 5.88
CA LEU A 413 -7.38 -32.76 7.23
C LEU A 413 -7.22 -34.15 7.85
N VAL A 414 -8.20 -35.04 7.66
CA VAL A 414 -8.19 -36.38 8.29
C VAL A 414 -7.08 -37.24 7.70
N ASP A 415 -7.01 -37.32 6.37
CA ASP A 415 -5.96 -38.06 5.66
C ASP A 415 -4.57 -37.51 6.01
N TYR A 416 -4.45 -36.18 6.13
CA TYR A 416 -3.21 -35.54 6.56
C TYR A 416 -2.84 -35.93 8.00
N ALA A 417 -3.79 -35.91 8.93
CA ALA A 417 -3.59 -36.33 10.31
C ALA A 417 -3.20 -37.81 10.43
N GLU A 418 -3.83 -38.71 9.67
CA GLU A 418 -3.44 -40.13 9.61
C GLU A 418 -1.99 -40.29 9.11
N SER A 419 -1.59 -39.51 8.10
CA SER A 419 -0.21 -39.53 7.61
C SER A 419 0.80 -39.08 8.68
N MET A 420 0.44 -38.07 9.50
CA MET A 420 1.26 -37.63 10.63
C MET A 420 1.36 -38.70 11.71
N VAL A 421 0.25 -39.39 12.02
CA VAL A 421 0.21 -40.52 12.97
C VAL A 421 1.15 -41.62 12.50
N ALA A 422 1.05 -42.03 11.23
CA ALA A 422 1.90 -43.07 10.66
C ALA A 422 3.39 -42.66 10.68
N ALA A 423 3.70 -41.39 10.39
CA ALA A 423 5.06 -40.87 10.45
C ALA A 423 5.62 -40.90 11.88
N THR A 424 4.86 -40.44 12.86
CA THR A 424 5.26 -40.49 14.28
C THR A 424 5.41 -41.93 14.78
N GLU A 425 4.54 -42.84 14.37
CA GLU A 425 4.65 -44.26 14.70
C GLU A 425 5.93 -44.88 14.12
N ALA A 426 6.27 -44.54 12.87
CA ALA A 426 7.51 -44.98 12.24
C ALA A 426 8.76 -44.44 12.97
N LYS A 427 8.72 -43.18 13.42
CA LYS A 427 9.77 -42.59 14.27
C LYS A 427 9.91 -43.35 15.59
N LEU A 428 8.80 -43.66 16.26
CA LEU A 428 8.80 -44.42 17.53
C LEU A 428 9.33 -45.86 17.34
N HIS A 429 8.96 -46.54 16.26
CA HIS A 429 9.50 -47.86 15.93
C HIS A 429 11.01 -47.83 15.64
N ASN A 430 11.52 -46.70 15.13
CA ASN A 430 12.94 -46.50 14.83
C ASN A 430 13.68 -45.71 15.92
N ILE A 431 13.20 -45.74 17.18
CA ILE A 431 13.76 -44.96 18.28
C ILE A 431 15.26 -45.17 18.51
N GLY A 432 15.77 -46.39 18.24
CA GLY A 432 17.19 -46.70 18.40
C GLY A 432 18.10 -45.89 17.48
N ALA A 433 17.69 -45.65 16.23
CA ALA A 433 18.45 -44.82 15.31
C ALA A 433 18.40 -43.34 15.71
N LEU A 434 17.25 -42.86 16.20
CA LEU A 434 17.07 -41.50 16.69
C LEU A 434 17.90 -41.23 17.95
N LEU A 435 17.92 -42.17 18.89
CA LEU A 435 18.78 -42.11 20.08
C LEU A 435 20.25 -41.96 19.71
N LEU A 436 20.73 -42.79 18.79
CA LEU A 436 22.11 -42.78 18.35
C LEU A 436 22.49 -41.45 17.68
N ALA A 437 21.59 -40.88 16.86
CA ALA A 437 21.76 -39.57 16.25
C ALA A 437 21.84 -38.45 17.31
N VAL A 438 20.91 -38.44 18.29
CA VAL A 438 20.87 -37.45 19.39
C VAL A 438 22.11 -37.56 20.31
N GLU A 439 22.61 -38.76 20.55
CA GLU A 439 23.84 -39.02 21.33
C GLU A 439 25.10 -38.58 20.59
N ASN A 440 25.13 -38.74 19.26
CA ASN A 440 26.25 -38.31 18.41
C ASN A 440 26.30 -36.79 18.21
N GLY A 441 25.32 -36.04 18.73
CA GLY A 441 25.20 -34.61 18.50
C GLY A 441 24.93 -34.27 17.03
N GLU A 442 24.39 -35.22 16.27
CA GLU A 442 23.88 -34.93 14.92
C GLU A 442 22.69 -33.99 15.11
N SER A 443 22.82 -32.76 14.60
CA SER A 443 21.66 -31.88 14.44
C SER A 443 20.61 -32.62 13.62
N GLU A 444 19.33 -32.34 13.87
CA GLU A 444 18.24 -32.88 13.04
C GLU A 444 18.67 -32.88 11.56
N PRO A 445 18.37 -33.92 10.78
CA PRO A 445 18.29 -33.68 9.35
C PRO A 445 17.23 -32.59 9.24
N ASP A 446 17.68 -31.36 8.94
CA ASP A 446 16.83 -30.22 8.67
C ASP A 446 15.60 -30.80 7.99
N ASP A 447 14.42 -30.70 8.62
CA ASP A 447 13.17 -31.00 7.93
C ASP A 447 13.34 -30.20 6.63
N ALA A 448 13.56 -30.86 5.49
CA ALA A 448 13.97 -30.21 4.25
C ALA A 448 12.82 -29.39 3.63
N TYR A 449 11.82 -29.10 4.47
CA TYR A 449 10.62 -28.31 4.29
C TYR A 449 10.44 -27.24 5.39
N ALA A 450 11.32 -27.16 6.39
CA ALA A 450 11.35 -26.14 7.45
C ALA A 450 12.29 -24.96 7.12
N TYR A 451 12.98 -24.98 5.97
CA TYR A 451 13.66 -23.77 5.52
C TYR A 451 12.66 -22.79 4.93
N ASN A 452 12.58 -21.65 5.63
CA ASN A 452 12.18 -20.34 5.14
C ASN A 452 10.74 -19.89 5.45
N THR A 453 10.26 -20.13 6.68
CA THR A 453 9.21 -19.28 7.26
C THR A 453 9.77 -18.55 8.47
N GLY A 454 10.21 -17.31 8.26
CA GLY A 454 10.66 -16.42 9.33
C GLY A 454 9.68 -16.41 10.51
N ASN A 455 10.27 -16.44 11.71
CA ASN A 455 9.70 -16.56 13.06
C ASN A 455 8.95 -17.88 13.34
N ASP A 456 9.72 -18.93 13.61
CA ASP A 456 9.28 -20.12 14.35
C ASP A 456 9.59 -19.97 15.86
N ASP A 457 9.43 -18.74 16.38
CA ASP A 457 10.03 -18.31 17.65
C ASP A 457 9.24 -18.67 18.91
N VAL A 458 8.09 -19.34 18.79
CA VAL A 458 7.34 -19.81 19.98
C VAL A 458 8.12 -20.90 20.74
N PHE A 459 9.10 -21.54 20.07
CA PHE A 459 10.03 -22.49 20.70
C PHE A 459 11.46 -22.33 20.16
N ASN A 460 11.95 -21.09 19.95
CA ASN A 460 13.35 -20.91 19.55
C ASN A 460 14.32 -21.22 20.70
N HIS A 461 15.22 -22.18 20.45
CA HIS A 461 16.48 -22.44 21.16
C HIS A 461 16.43 -22.61 22.69
N ASP A 462 15.83 -23.70 23.18
CA ASP A 462 16.44 -24.35 24.36
C ASP A 462 17.65 -25.16 23.85
N ASP A 463 18.79 -24.48 23.69
CA ASP A 463 20.10 -25.13 23.55
C ASP A 463 20.46 -25.99 24.78
N ASP A 464 19.64 -25.93 25.84
CA ASP A 464 19.76 -26.65 27.10
C ASP A 464 18.84 -27.88 27.22
N LEU A 465 18.17 -28.34 26.14
CA LEU A 465 17.45 -29.62 26.20
C LEU A 465 18.42 -30.77 26.50
N ASP A 466 18.14 -31.50 27.58
CA ASP A 466 18.82 -32.76 27.85
C ASP A 466 18.57 -33.79 26.72
N ALA A 467 19.32 -34.89 26.73
CA ALA A 467 19.20 -35.90 25.69
C ALA A 467 17.77 -36.49 25.58
N GLY A 468 17.01 -36.50 26.69
CA GLY A 468 15.61 -36.92 26.71
C GLY A 468 14.68 -35.91 26.04
N GLY A 469 14.88 -34.62 26.30
CA GLY A 469 14.18 -33.52 25.65
C GLY A 469 14.43 -33.46 24.14
N ARG A 470 15.68 -33.62 23.71
CA ARG A 470 16.04 -33.69 22.28
C ARG A 470 15.43 -34.89 21.58
N LEU A 471 15.46 -36.06 22.21
CA LEU A 471 14.82 -37.26 21.67
C LEU A 471 13.31 -37.07 21.54
N ALA A 472 12.65 -36.57 22.59
CA ALA A 472 11.22 -36.31 22.55
C ALA A 472 10.85 -35.33 21.43
N LYS A 473 11.62 -34.23 21.26
CA LYS A 473 11.44 -33.28 20.16
C LYS A 473 11.55 -33.97 18.78
N SER A 474 12.56 -34.83 18.57
CA SER A 474 12.75 -35.55 17.30
C SER A 474 11.61 -36.51 16.96
N LEU A 475 10.93 -37.05 17.98
CA LEU A 475 9.79 -37.97 17.84
C LEU A 475 8.49 -37.24 17.48
N HIS A 476 8.38 -35.94 17.77
CA HIS A 476 7.18 -35.18 17.44
C HIS A 476 7.08 -34.98 15.92
N THR A 477 5.87 -35.06 15.39
CA THR A 477 5.55 -34.54 14.06
C THR A 477 4.66 -33.33 14.25
N ARG A 478 5.19 -32.13 14.00
CA ARG A 478 4.46 -30.86 14.13
C ARG A 478 4.29 -30.21 12.77
N ARG A 479 3.09 -29.71 12.48
CA ARG A 479 2.75 -29.08 11.20
C ARG A 479 1.83 -27.89 11.45
N ARG A 480 2.15 -26.75 10.84
CA ARG A 480 1.27 -25.57 10.84
C ARG A 480 0.29 -25.74 9.69
N ILE A 481 -1.01 -25.84 9.97
CA ILE A 481 -2.02 -26.06 8.94
C ILE A 481 -2.75 -24.78 8.54
N PHE A 482 -2.70 -23.73 9.36
CA PHE A 482 -3.25 -22.41 9.06
C PHE A 482 -2.23 -21.34 9.46
N ARG A 483 -2.08 -20.31 8.63
CA ARG A 483 -1.24 -19.14 8.93
C ARG A 483 -1.85 -17.87 8.37
N SER A 484 -1.98 -16.87 9.23
CA SER A 484 -2.15 -15.47 8.83
C SER A 484 -1.06 -14.63 9.50
N TYR A 485 -0.45 -13.74 8.72
CA TYR A 485 0.49 -12.73 9.20
C TYR A 485 0.00 -11.37 8.71
N LEU A 486 0.03 -10.38 9.60
CA LEU A 486 -0.15 -8.98 9.28
C LEU A 486 1.05 -8.23 9.87
N ASP A 487 1.76 -7.47 9.05
CA ASP A 487 2.85 -6.63 9.55
C ASP A 487 2.30 -5.38 10.27
N GLU A 488 3.14 -4.69 11.06
CA GLU A 488 2.78 -3.46 11.77
C GLU A 488 2.10 -2.42 10.87
N GLY A 489 2.59 -2.25 9.64
CA GLY A 489 2.05 -1.29 8.68
C GLY A 489 0.65 -1.66 8.20
N GLU A 490 0.42 -2.93 7.86
CA GLU A 490 -0.90 -3.47 7.50
C GLU A 490 -1.86 -3.40 8.68
N ASN A 491 -1.41 -3.74 9.88
CA ASN A 491 -2.22 -3.76 11.08
C ASN A 491 -2.63 -2.34 11.52
N MET A 492 -1.72 -1.37 11.39
CA MET A 492 -2.04 0.05 11.58
C MET A 492 -2.98 0.58 10.49
N SER A 493 -2.75 0.19 9.24
CA SER A 493 -3.55 0.68 8.11
C SER A 493 -4.95 0.07 8.09
N PHE A 494 -5.10 -1.17 8.54
CA PHE A 494 -6.33 -1.96 8.46
C PHE A 494 -6.65 -2.62 9.80
N GLU A 495 -6.82 -1.82 10.86
CA GLU A 495 -7.04 -2.30 12.24
C GLU A 495 -8.15 -3.34 12.39
N PHE A 496 -9.18 -3.32 11.54
CA PHE A 496 -10.27 -4.28 11.56
C PHE A 496 -9.85 -5.70 11.15
N LEU A 497 -8.77 -5.82 10.37
CA LEU A 497 -8.39 -7.07 9.71
C LEU A 497 -7.84 -8.08 10.71
N ASN A 498 -7.11 -7.62 11.73
CA ASN A 498 -6.57 -8.50 12.77
C ASN A 498 -7.68 -9.28 13.50
N ASP A 499 -8.72 -8.58 13.94
CA ASP A 499 -9.88 -9.20 14.60
C ASP A 499 -10.57 -10.21 13.67
N GLU A 500 -10.69 -9.89 12.39
CA GLU A 500 -11.31 -10.77 11.39
C GLU A 500 -10.47 -12.02 11.09
N ARG A 501 -9.15 -11.89 11.03
CA ARG A 501 -8.23 -13.03 10.90
C ARG A 501 -8.28 -13.93 12.12
N TYR A 502 -8.37 -13.35 13.31
CA TYR A 502 -8.53 -14.08 14.56
C TYR A 502 -9.85 -14.88 14.60
N GLU A 503 -10.97 -14.26 14.27
CA GLU A 503 -12.28 -14.94 14.22
C GLU A 503 -12.31 -16.04 13.15
N MET A 504 -11.68 -15.81 11.99
CA MET A 504 -11.54 -16.81 10.95
C MET A 504 -10.72 -18.01 11.42
N MET A 505 -9.57 -17.78 12.06
CA MET A 505 -8.75 -18.84 12.64
C MET A 505 -9.56 -19.69 13.62
N LYS A 506 -10.31 -19.06 14.54
CA LYS A 506 -11.18 -19.81 15.48
C LYS A 506 -12.23 -20.66 14.77
N THR A 507 -12.84 -20.12 13.72
CA THR A 507 -13.83 -20.85 12.90
C THR A 507 -13.21 -22.05 12.20
N VAL A 508 -12.02 -21.88 11.60
CA VAL A 508 -11.27 -22.97 10.96
C VAL A 508 -10.87 -24.02 12.00
N HIS A 509 -10.34 -23.61 13.14
CA HIS A 509 -9.96 -24.50 14.24
C HIS A 509 -11.14 -25.34 14.73
N ALA A 510 -12.30 -24.73 14.94
CA ALA A 510 -13.52 -25.44 15.34
C ALA A 510 -13.95 -26.49 14.29
N ARG A 511 -13.90 -26.15 12.99
CA ARG A 511 -14.18 -27.09 11.89
C ARG A 511 -13.17 -28.24 11.85
N CYS A 512 -11.90 -27.96 12.09
CA CYS A 512 -10.85 -28.98 12.18
C CYS A 512 -11.12 -29.95 13.33
N VAL A 513 -11.41 -29.42 14.52
CA VAL A 513 -11.77 -30.19 15.71
C VAL A 513 -13.00 -31.06 15.46
N GLU A 514 -14.05 -30.52 14.86
CA GLU A 514 -15.27 -31.29 14.53
C GLU A 514 -14.96 -32.49 13.64
N ARG A 515 -14.16 -32.28 12.58
CA ARG A 515 -13.77 -33.34 11.64
C ARG A 515 -12.89 -34.40 12.29
N LEU A 516 -11.88 -33.99 13.05
CA LEU A 516 -11.03 -34.92 13.79
C LEU A 516 -11.84 -35.68 14.84
N THR A 517 -12.77 -35.03 15.52
CA THR A 517 -13.66 -35.67 16.50
C THR A 517 -14.59 -36.69 15.86
N ALA A 518 -15.14 -36.37 14.68
CA ALA A 518 -15.99 -37.29 13.94
C ALA A 518 -15.24 -38.57 13.52
N HIS A 519 -13.93 -38.49 13.29
CA HIS A 519 -13.10 -39.61 12.87
C HIS A 519 -12.46 -40.37 14.04
N PHE A 520 -11.82 -39.66 14.99
CA PHE A 520 -11.06 -40.25 16.11
C PHE A 520 -11.84 -40.35 17.43
N GLY A 521 -13.05 -39.82 17.50
CA GLY A 521 -13.86 -39.78 18.72
C GLY A 521 -13.65 -38.50 19.56
N PRO A 522 -14.17 -38.43 20.80
CA PRO A 522 -14.08 -37.22 21.61
C PRO A 522 -12.63 -36.89 22.01
N PRO A 523 -12.21 -35.62 21.95
CA PRO A 523 -10.87 -35.21 22.39
C PRO A 523 -10.76 -35.21 23.92
N SER A 524 -9.52 -35.33 24.41
CA SER A 524 -9.07 -35.04 25.76
C SER A 524 -8.41 -33.65 25.79
N LEU A 525 -8.52 -32.96 26.93
CA LEU A 525 -7.79 -31.72 27.24
C LEU A 525 -6.57 -31.96 28.15
N ASP A 526 -6.32 -33.22 28.52
CA ASP A 526 -5.20 -33.62 29.37
C ASP A 526 -4.40 -34.76 28.69
N PRO A 527 -3.71 -34.49 27.57
CA PRO A 527 -2.94 -35.50 26.89
C PRO A 527 -1.57 -35.73 27.56
N ASP A 528 -1.17 -36.99 27.65
CA ASP A 528 0.10 -37.39 28.24
C ASP A 528 1.24 -37.38 27.19
N TYR A 529 1.62 -36.19 26.71
CA TYR A 529 2.69 -36.05 25.71
C TYR A 529 4.06 -36.46 26.25
N ALA A 530 4.80 -37.23 25.44
CA ALA A 530 6.21 -37.46 25.66
C ALA A 530 7.01 -36.16 25.44
N GLY A 531 7.81 -35.75 26.43
CA GLY A 531 8.60 -34.51 26.39
C GLY A 531 7.85 -33.30 26.93
N ALA A 532 7.83 -32.22 26.14
CA ALA A 532 7.15 -30.97 26.50
C ALA A 532 5.64 -31.19 26.67
N ALA A 533 5.06 -30.51 27.66
CA ALA A 533 3.62 -30.52 27.87
C ALA A 533 2.88 -29.94 26.66
N ALA A 534 1.66 -30.41 26.42
CA ALA A 534 0.81 -29.81 25.41
C ALA A 534 0.54 -28.33 25.74
N PRO A 535 0.45 -27.45 24.74
CA PRO A 535 -0.01 -26.08 24.95
C PRO A 535 -1.38 -26.05 25.65
N PRO A 536 -1.69 -24.99 26.42
CA PRO A 536 -3.01 -24.81 27.00
C PRO A 536 -4.12 -24.95 25.95
N ASP A 537 -5.26 -25.51 26.36
CA ASP A 537 -6.46 -25.70 25.53
C ASP A 537 -6.28 -26.60 24.30
N THR A 538 -5.16 -27.33 24.19
CA THR A 538 -4.96 -28.35 23.16
C THR A 538 -6.05 -29.41 23.25
N GLN A 539 -6.71 -29.68 22.12
CA GLN A 539 -7.62 -30.80 21.97
C GLN A 539 -6.87 -31.98 21.36
N ALA A 540 -6.88 -33.13 22.04
CA ALA A 540 -6.06 -34.26 21.64
C ALA A 540 -6.81 -35.61 21.64
N TRP A 541 -6.49 -36.45 20.67
CA TRP A 541 -7.05 -37.78 20.47
C TRP A 541 -5.99 -38.84 20.73
N GLY A 542 -6.31 -39.81 21.58
CA GLY A 542 -5.47 -40.97 21.82
C GLY A 542 -5.63 -41.97 20.66
N ILE A 543 -4.56 -42.24 19.94
CA ILE A 543 -4.53 -43.13 18.77
C ILE A 543 -3.47 -44.21 19.04
N GLY A 544 -3.92 -45.33 19.59
CA GLY A 544 -3.02 -46.41 20.02
C GLY A 544 -2.05 -45.93 21.10
N GLN A 545 -0.76 -45.85 20.76
CA GLN A 545 0.31 -45.39 21.64
C GLN A 545 0.67 -43.90 21.47
N LEU A 546 -0.02 -43.21 20.55
CA LEU A 546 0.24 -41.83 20.20
C LEU A 546 -0.90 -40.92 20.65
N TRP A 547 -0.59 -39.64 20.70
CA TRP A 547 -1.55 -38.57 20.79
C TRP A 547 -1.43 -37.69 19.54
N LEU A 548 -2.56 -37.41 18.91
CA LEU A 548 -2.71 -36.35 17.92
C LEU A 548 -3.35 -35.16 18.63
N GLY A 549 -2.77 -33.97 18.58
CA GLY A 549 -3.35 -32.74 19.11
C GLY A 549 -3.49 -31.65 18.08
N ILE A 550 -4.44 -30.77 18.35
CA ILE A 550 -4.65 -29.51 17.63
C ILE A 550 -4.75 -28.38 18.64
N TRP A 551 -4.11 -27.25 18.34
CA TRP A 551 -4.32 -26.00 19.04
C TRP A 551 -4.22 -24.82 18.08
N ALA A 552 -4.75 -23.68 18.51
CA ALA A 552 -4.61 -22.41 17.83
C ALA A 552 -3.91 -21.41 18.75
N ASP A 553 -3.07 -20.57 18.18
CA ASP A 553 -2.45 -19.46 18.90
C ASP A 553 -2.52 -18.17 18.07
N SER A 554 -2.52 -17.06 18.78
CA SER A 554 -2.42 -15.73 18.20
C SER A 554 -1.42 -14.92 19.01
N GLU A 555 -0.55 -14.20 18.32
CA GLU A 555 0.49 -13.39 18.93
C GLU A 555 0.38 -11.96 18.42
N TYR A 556 0.57 -11.02 19.34
CA TYR A 556 0.61 -9.58 19.07
C TYR A 556 1.93 -9.06 19.61
N GLY A 557 2.85 -8.74 18.70
CA GLY A 557 4.22 -8.35 19.01
C GLY A 557 4.38 -6.83 19.15
N ASP A 558 5.44 -6.32 18.53
CA ASP A 558 5.77 -4.89 18.39
C ASP A 558 4.85 -4.13 17.42
N GLY A 559 3.74 -4.72 17.00
CA GLY A 559 2.81 -4.17 16.01
C GLY A 559 2.36 -5.25 15.00
N ASP A 560 3.20 -6.26 14.81
CA ASP A 560 2.91 -7.45 14.03
C ASP A 560 1.86 -8.35 14.69
N SER A 561 1.04 -9.00 13.86
CA SER A 561 0.03 -9.97 14.31
C SER A 561 0.17 -11.30 13.58
N TRP A 562 0.23 -12.39 14.37
CA TRP A 562 0.26 -13.77 13.87
C TRP A 562 -0.96 -14.54 14.35
N HIS A 563 -1.52 -15.38 13.46
CA HIS A 563 -2.59 -16.33 13.78
C HIS A 563 -2.25 -17.69 13.19
N HIS A 564 -2.20 -18.73 14.02
CA HIS A 564 -1.85 -20.08 13.59
C HIS A 564 -2.79 -21.16 14.10
N ILE A 565 -2.86 -22.23 13.33
CA ILE A 565 -3.38 -23.52 13.80
C ILE A 565 -2.29 -24.56 13.58
N TRP A 566 -2.00 -25.31 14.63
CA TRP A 566 -0.98 -26.35 14.63
C TRP A 566 -1.60 -27.72 14.86
N LEU A 567 -1.07 -28.70 14.14
CA LEU A 567 -1.22 -30.11 14.46
C LEU A 567 0.09 -30.64 15.03
N VAL A 568 -0.01 -31.49 16.04
CA VAL A 568 1.11 -32.24 16.60
C VAL A 568 0.73 -33.69 16.79
N CYS A 569 1.63 -34.61 16.44
CA CYS A 569 1.51 -36.01 16.80
C CYS A 569 2.76 -36.46 17.57
N THR A 570 2.55 -37.04 18.75
CA THR A 570 3.61 -37.45 19.67
C THR A 570 3.26 -38.76 20.37
N PRO A 571 4.25 -39.60 20.73
CA PRO A 571 4.02 -40.74 21.62
C PRO A 571 3.50 -40.32 23.00
N SER A 572 2.80 -41.22 23.70
CA SER A 572 2.56 -41.03 25.13
C SER A 572 3.84 -41.20 25.94
N ARG A 573 3.91 -40.66 27.17
CA ARG A 573 5.07 -40.89 28.06
C ARG A 573 5.31 -42.37 28.29
N GLN A 574 4.23 -43.12 28.54
CA GLN A 574 4.30 -44.57 28.69
C GLN A 574 4.83 -45.28 27.44
N ALA A 575 4.43 -44.85 26.24
CA ALA A 575 4.89 -45.44 25.00
C ALA A 575 6.39 -45.19 24.79
N LEU A 576 6.86 -43.98 25.05
CA LEU A 576 8.27 -43.64 25.00
C LEU A 576 9.08 -44.47 26.02
N ASP A 577 8.64 -44.54 27.27
CA ASP A 577 9.31 -45.32 28.33
C ASP A 577 9.40 -46.80 27.96
N THR A 578 8.33 -47.35 27.38
CA THR A 578 8.27 -48.75 26.93
C THR A 578 9.23 -49.00 25.76
N ALA A 579 9.27 -48.09 24.80
CA ALA A 579 10.19 -48.17 23.65
C ALA A 579 11.66 -48.08 24.10
N LEU A 580 11.97 -47.17 25.03
CA LEU A 580 13.30 -47.03 25.62
C LEU A 580 13.72 -48.26 26.43
N ALA A 581 12.82 -48.83 27.23
CA ALA A 581 13.09 -50.05 27.99
C ALA A 581 13.34 -51.25 27.05
N SER A 582 12.59 -51.35 25.96
CA SER A 582 12.75 -52.41 24.96
C SER A 582 14.06 -52.29 24.18
N HIS A 583 14.53 -51.05 23.93
CA HIS A 583 15.81 -50.80 23.28
C HIS A 583 17.02 -51.04 24.20
N ARG A 584 16.87 -50.83 25.50
CA ARG A 584 17.90 -51.09 26.53
C ARG A 584 17.98 -52.55 26.99
N ALA A 585 17.06 -53.41 26.54
CA ALA A 585 17.10 -54.84 26.82
C ALA A 585 18.23 -55.51 26.00
N PRO A 586 19.10 -56.31 26.62
CA PRO A 586 20.33 -56.85 26.01
C PRO A 586 20.10 -57.87 24.88
#